data_AF-A0A0M8TNF3-F1
#
_entry.id   AF-A0A0M8TNF3-F1
#
_cell.length_a   1.000
_cell.length_b   1.000
_cell.length_c   1.000
_cell.angle_alpha   90.00
_cell.angle_beta   90.00
_cell.angle_gamma   90.00
#
_symmetry.space_group_name_H-M   'P 1'
#
loop_
_entity.id
_entity.type
_entity.pdbx_description
1 polymer ?
#
loop_
_entity_poly.entity_id
_entity_poly.type
_entity_poly.pdbx_seq_one_letter_code
_entity_poly.pdbx_strand_id
1 'polypeptide(L)'
;MRLAIFVPVSVAAALCGTPTADAASQQPDRDVPDVAVVVAGGTGRTTTVRSGEPEFARLWQLLEPMYAGTERVSAAWDEGRHPPVRVTVVWGLTGVGGWPQTNSPPGGDVAMKRQDQLVVAGDGTPWVRSDAAPDVADDDIRWHRAPRSVFERMSRAGLLGAAGDGAAGGAGGTEGPGAAAGGGAWWAIPGLVAGFAAGVGGTLLIRRAAARPGTGPPREEPRQELIDL
;
A
#
# COMPACT_ATOMS: atom_id res chain seq x y z
N MET A 1 -88.92 7.09 -24.91
CA MET A 1 -88.97 6.16 -23.76
C MET A 1 -87.69 5.33 -23.78
N ARG A 2 -86.84 5.45 -22.74
CA ARG A 2 -85.80 4.52 -22.22
C ARG A 2 -84.68 4.06 -23.20
N LEU A 3 -83.43 4.53 -23.12
CA LEU A 3 -82.36 4.38 -22.09
C LEU A 3 -81.69 2.99 -22.06
N ALA A 4 -80.34 3.02 -21.98
CA ALA A 4 -79.32 1.96 -21.85
C ALA A 4 -78.64 1.61 -23.19
N ILE A 5 -77.31 1.54 -23.32
CA ILE A 5 -76.31 0.91 -22.44
C ILE A 5 -74.96 1.66 -22.56
N PHE A 6 -74.32 1.92 -21.41
CA PHE A 6 -72.88 2.21 -21.27
C PHE A 6 -72.10 0.89 -21.30
N VAL A 7 -71.02 0.80 -22.09
CA VAL A 7 -69.93 -0.17 -21.89
C VAL A 7 -68.61 0.62 -21.90
N PRO A 8 -67.75 0.45 -20.87
CA PRO A 8 -66.51 1.20 -20.74
C PRO A 8 -65.40 0.57 -21.60
N VAL A 9 -64.61 1.41 -22.29
CA VAL A 9 -63.31 1.01 -22.82
C VAL A 9 -62.24 1.69 -22.00
N SER A 10 -61.63 0.93 -21.09
CA SER A 10 -60.38 1.28 -20.44
C SER A 10 -59.24 1.09 -21.44
N VAL A 11 -58.44 2.13 -21.69
CA VAL A 11 -57.10 1.97 -22.29
C VAL A 11 -56.08 2.65 -21.39
N ALA A 12 -55.02 1.90 -21.17
CA ALA A 12 -54.02 2.05 -20.13
C ALA A 12 -53.11 3.28 -20.30
N ALA A 13 -52.64 3.76 -19.14
CA ALA A 13 -51.56 4.71 -19.02
C ALA A 13 -50.23 4.11 -19.52
N ALA A 14 -49.50 4.86 -20.35
CA ALA A 14 -48.08 4.63 -20.60
C ALA A 14 -47.30 5.89 -20.23
N LEU A 15 -46.86 5.92 -18.97
CA LEU A 15 -45.81 6.80 -18.48
C LEU A 15 -44.47 6.30 -19.05
N CYS A 16 -43.98 6.89 -20.13
CA CYS A 16 -42.58 6.74 -20.52
C CYS A 16 -41.79 7.90 -19.92
N GLY A 17 -41.42 7.75 -18.64
CA GLY A 17 -40.34 8.50 -18.05
C GLY A 17 -39.04 8.13 -18.77
N THR A 18 -38.38 9.10 -19.39
CA THR A 18 -37.02 8.93 -19.90
C THR A 18 -36.09 8.71 -18.70
N PRO A 19 -35.37 7.59 -18.59
CA PRO A 19 -34.29 7.52 -17.63
C PRO A 19 -33.21 8.49 -18.10
N THR A 20 -32.96 9.52 -17.29
CA THR A 20 -31.69 10.24 -17.28
C THR A 20 -30.62 9.19 -16.99
N ALA A 21 -30.02 8.65 -18.05
CA ALA A 21 -28.72 8.01 -17.98
C ALA A 21 -27.70 9.11 -17.66
N ASP A 22 -27.66 9.50 -16.39
CA ASP A 22 -26.55 10.26 -15.88
C ASP A 22 -25.36 9.29 -15.92
N ALA A 23 -24.54 9.48 -16.94
CA ALA A 23 -23.29 8.80 -17.12
C ALA A 23 -22.36 9.24 -15.98
N ALA A 24 -22.56 8.64 -14.80
CA ALA A 24 -21.47 8.32 -13.91
C ALA A 24 -20.51 7.48 -14.76
N SER A 25 -19.56 8.17 -15.36
CA SER A 25 -18.39 7.56 -15.95
C SER A 25 -17.79 6.70 -14.83
N GLN A 26 -18.06 5.40 -14.89
CA GLN A 26 -17.21 4.42 -14.25
C GLN A 26 -15.83 4.67 -14.86
N GLN A 27 -15.00 5.46 -14.18
CA GLN A 27 -13.57 5.51 -14.48
C GLN A 27 -13.08 4.09 -14.23
N PRO A 28 -12.76 3.31 -15.27
CA PRO A 28 -12.20 2.00 -15.06
C PRO A 28 -10.79 2.23 -14.49
N ASP A 29 -10.48 1.53 -13.41
CA ASP A 29 -9.11 1.15 -13.02
C ASP A 29 -8.11 2.27 -12.61
N ARG A 30 -8.50 3.55 -12.59
CA ARG A 30 -7.55 4.66 -12.31
C ARG A 30 -6.99 4.71 -10.89
N ASP A 31 -7.59 4.00 -9.94
CA ASP A 31 -7.12 3.93 -8.55
C ASP A 31 -6.43 2.59 -8.22
N VAL A 32 -6.15 1.76 -9.21
CA VAL A 32 -5.42 0.50 -9.03
C VAL A 32 -3.92 0.76 -9.05
N PRO A 33 -3.18 0.43 -7.98
CA PRO A 33 -1.73 0.62 -7.93
C PRO A 33 -1.00 -0.02 -9.11
N ASP A 34 -0.03 0.69 -9.68
CA ASP A 34 0.80 0.23 -10.80
C ASP A 34 2.29 0.10 -10.42
N VAL A 35 2.65 0.50 -9.21
CA VAL A 35 3.97 0.36 -8.61
C VAL A 35 3.86 -0.11 -7.17
N ALA A 36 4.81 -0.93 -6.75
CA ALA A 36 4.96 -1.35 -5.37
C ALA A 36 6.41 -1.15 -4.93
N VAL A 37 6.59 -0.49 -3.78
CA VAL A 37 7.86 -0.39 -3.09
C VAL A 37 7.87 -1.44 -1.99
N VAL A 38 8.76 -2.42 -2.11
CA VAL A 38 8.86 -3.57 -1.23
C VAL A 38 10.05 -3.38 -0.30
N VAL A 39 9.81 -3.42 1.00
CA VAL A 39 10.82 -3.33 2.06
C VAL A 39 10.88 -4.66 2.79
N ALA A 40 11.99 -5.37 2.67
CA ALA A 40 12.15 -6.65 3.36
C ALA A 40 12.37 -6.46 4.86
N GLY A 41 11.65 -7.26 5.64
CA GLY A 41 11.80 -7.37 7.08
C GLY A 41 13.22 -7.79 7.45
N GLY A 42 13.71 -7.27 8.57
CA GLY A 42 15.04 -7.59 9.12
C GLY A 42 16.21 -6.88 8.45
N THR A 43 16.21 -6.74 7.13
CA THR A 43 17.31 -6.08 6.39
C THR A 43 17.04 -4.62 6.06
N GLY A 44 15.76 -4.23 5.98
CA GLY A 44 15.35 -2.90 5.53
C GLY A 44 15.67 -2.63 4.06
N ARG A 45 16.07 -3.65 3.28
CA ARG A 45 16.37 -3.49 1.85
C ARG A 45 15.09 -3.18 1.09
N THR A 46 15.16 -2.14 0.26
CA THR A 46 14.03 -1.67 -0.54
C THR A 46 14.24 -2.02 -2.02
N THR A 47 13.19 -2.49 -2.68
CA THR A 47 13.13 -2.68 -4.13
C THR A 47 11.80 -2.17 -4.67
N THR A 48 11.78 -1.75 -5.93
CA THR A 48 10.55 -1.33 -6.61
C THR A 48 10.18 -2.36 -7.65
N VAL A 49 8.91 -2.74 -7.72
CA VAL A 49 8.35 -3.61 -8.75
C VAL A 49 7.16 -2.93 -9.43
N ARG A 50 6.91 -3.26 -10.69
CA ARG A 50 5.89 -2.59 -11.52
C ARG A 50 4.81 -3.56 -11.97
N SER A 51 3.62 -3.02 -12.22
CA SER A 51 2.56 -3.76 -12.90
C SER A 51 3.07 -4.31 -14.23
N GLY A 52 2.72 -5.57 -14.51
CA GLY A 52 3.26 -6.36 -15.63
C GLY A 52 4.45 -7.25 -15.24
N GLU A 53 5.12 -7.00 -14.11
CA GLU A 53 6.17 -7.89 -13.61
C GLU A 53 5.56 -9.09 -12.85
N PRO A 54 6.13 -10.30 -12.98
CA PRO A 54 5.67 -11.49 -12.25
C PRO A 54 5.67 -11.31 -10.73
N GLU A 55 6.64 -10.57 -10.21
CA GLU A 55 6.80 -10.25 -8.79
C GLU A 55 5.63 -9.41 -8.28
N PHE A 56 5.24 -8.38 -9.03
CA PHE A 56 4.08 -7.55 -8.71
C PHE A 56 2.81 -8.39 -8.64
N ALA A 57 2.58 -9.27 -9.63
CA ALA A 57 1.41 -10.14 -9.66
C ALA A 57 1.36 -11.11 -8.47
N ARG A 58 2.52 -11.63 -8.01
CA ARG A 58 2.59 -12.49 -6.82
C ARG A 58 2.30 -11.72 -5.54
N LEU A 59 2.83 -10.51 -5.40
CA LEU A 59 2.52 -9.64 -4.25
C LEU A 59 1.04 -9.29 -4.22
N TRP A 60 0.46 -8.97 -5.38
CA TRP A 60 -0.96 -8.71 -5.53
C TRP A 60 -1.82 -9.90 -5.06
N GLN A 61 -1.46 -11.13 -5.48
CA GLN A 61 -2.13 -12.36 -5.05
C GLN A 61 -1.96 -12.65 -3.57
N LEU A 62 -0.84 -12.25 -2.96
CA LEU A 62 -0.56 -12.54 -1.55
C LEU A 62 -1.24 -11.55 -0.62
N LEU A 63 -1.19 -10.26 -0.97
CA LEU A 63 -1.56 -9.15 -0.09
C LEU A 63 -2.97 -8.62 -0.35
N GLU A 64 -3.56 -9.00 -1.50
CA GLU A 64 -4.91 -8.63 -1.89
C GLU A 64 -5.23 -7.15 -1.61
N PRO A 65 -4.49 -6.19 -2.21
CA PRO A 65 -4.54 -4.77 -1.82
C PRO A 65 -5.90 -4.08 -2.08
N MET A 66 -6.85 -4.77 -2.72
CA MET A 66 -8.23 -4.32 -2.89
C MET A 66 -9.19 -4.90 -1.85
N TYR A 67 -8.72 -5.77 -0.95
CA TYR A 67 -9.50 -6.27 0.16
C TYR A 67 -9.86 -5.10 1.10
N ALA A 68 -11.16 -4.87 1.25
CA ALA A 68 -11.72 -3.78 2.03
C ALA A 68 -12.21 -4.20 3.42
N GLY A 69 -12.33 -5.51 3.68
CA GLY A 69 -12.79 -6.03 4.96
C GLY A 69 -11.74 -5.90 6.06
N THR A 70 -12.12 -6.31 7.27
CA THR A 70 -11.19 -6.52 8.37
C THR A 70 -11.63 -7.74 9.18
N GLU A 71 -10.69 -8.60 9.49
CA GLU A 71 -10.84 -9.75 10.37
C GLU A 71 -10.36 -9.39 11.77
N ARG A 72 -11.04 -9.93 12.80
CA ARG A 72 -10.61 -9.69 14.18
C ARG A 72 -9.32 -10.43 14.49
N VAL A 73 -8.36 -9.69 15.06
CA VAL A 73 -7.13 -10.22 15.62
C VAL A 73 -7.17 -10.16 17.16
N SER A 74 -6.10 -10.61 17.81
CA SER A 74 -5.99 -10.47 19.27
C SER A 74 -5.85 -8.99 19.66
N ALA A 75 -6.38 -8.61 20.82
CA ALA A 75 -6.21 -7.24 21.35
C ALA A 75 -4.73 -6.82 21.45
N ALA A 76 -3.83 -7.77 21.71
CA ALA A 76 -2.40 -7.50 21.70
C ALA A 76 -1.90 -7.02 20.32
N TRP A 77 -2.41 -7.58 19.23
CA TRP A 77 -2.03 -7.16 17.87
C TRP A 77 -2.62 -5.80 17.50
N ASP A 78 -3.87 -5.52 17.92
CA ASP A 78 -4.48 -4.20 17.75
C ASP A 78 -3.66 -3.12 18.48
N GLU A 79 -3.09 -3.45 19.64
CA GLU A 79 -2.16 -2.60 20.40
C GLU A 79 -0.71 -2.63 19.84
N GLY A 80 -0.50 -3.16 18.64
CA GLY A 80 0.79 -3.18 17.95
C GLY A 80 1.76 -4.28 18.39
N ARG A 81 1.35 -5.19 19.28
CA ARG A 81 2.16 -6.35 19.72
C ARG A 81 1.95 -7.56 18.83
N HIS A 82 2.00 -7.35 17.52
CA HIS A 82 2.02 -8.43 16.54
C HIS A 82 3.46 -8.96 16.33
N PRO A 83 3.63 -10.18 15.77
CA PRO A 83 4.94 -10.69 15.40
C PRO A 83 5.70 -9.76 14.44
N PRO A 84 7.03 -9.96 14.27
CA PRO A 84 7.82 -9.16 13.34
C PRO A 84 7.28 -9.21 11.91
N VAL A 85 7.30 -8.04 11.25
CA VAL A 85 6.91 -7.90 9.84
C VAL A 85 7.96 -8.58 8.95
N ARG A 86 7.50 -9.46 8.06
CA ARG A 86 8.33 -10.16 7.06
C ARG A 86 8.62 -9.28 5.87
N VAL A 87 7.62 -8.54 5.41
CA VAL A 87 7.74 -7.60 4.30
C VAL A 87 6.72 -6.48 4.49
N THR A 88 7.14 -5.26 4.20
CA THR A 88 6.24 -4.11 4.03
C THR A 88 6.17 -3.78 2.55
N VAL A 89 4.98 -3.55 2.03
CA VAL A 89 4.75 -3.13 0.65
C VAL A 89 3.96 -1.84 0.66
N VAL A 90 4.53 -0.80 0.05
CA VAL A 90 3.84 0.47 -0.18
C VAL A 90 3.38 0.48 -1.64
N TRP A 91 2.07 0.59 -1.82
CA TRP A 91 1.43 0.64 -3.12
C TRP A 91 1.28 2.08 -3.58
N GLY A 92 1.63 2.33 -4.84
CA GLY A 92 1.51 3.63 -5.45
C GLY A 92 0.92 3.59 -6.84
N LEU A 93 0.46 4.76 -7.26
CA LEU A 93 0.06 5.03 -8.63
C LEU A 93 1.13 5.92 -9.26
N THR A 94 1.53 5.63 -10.49
CA THR A 94 2.44 6.50 -11.25
C THR A 94 1.69 7.36 -12.24
N GLY A 95 2.38 8.34 -12.80
CA GLY A 95 1.77 9.28 -13.72
C GLY A 95 0.81 10.26 -13.05
N VAL A 96 0.87 10.36 -11.73
CA VAL A 96 0.09 11.32 -10.94
C VAL A 96 0.76 12.69 -11.04
N GLY A 97 0.03 13.73 -10.63
CA GLY A 97 0.52 15.11 -10.72
C GLY A 97 0.07 15.84 -11.98
N GLY A 98 0.37 17.12 -12.01
CA GLY A 98 -0.19 18.10 -12.93
C GLY A 98 -0.51 19.41 -12.22
N TRP A 99 -0.55 20.50 -12.96
CA TRP A 99 -0.94 21.79 -12.42
C TRP A 99 -2.41 21.78 -11.98
N PRO A 100 -2.76 22.33 -10.80
CA PRO A 100 -1.90 23.02 -9.81
C PRO A 100 -1.32 22.14 -8.68
N GLN A 101 -1.63 20.84 -8.60
CA GLN A 101 -1.34 20.03 -7.41
C GLN A 101 0.16 19.77 -7.19
N THR A 102 0.97 19.62 -8.25
CA THR A 102 2.39 19.26 -8.11
C THR A 102 3.38 20.16 -8.87
N ASN A 103 2.91 21.27 -9.46
CA ASN A 103 3.71 22.22 -10.25
C ASN A 103 4.65 21.56 -11.29
N SER A 104 4.29 20.37 -11.79
CA SER A 104 5.06 19.57 -12.74
C SER A 104 4.16 19.12 -13.89
N PRO A 105 4.70 18.80 -15.09
CA PRO A 105 3.94 18.18 -16.15
C PRO A 105 3.29 16.87 -15.62
N PRO A 106 2.02 16.59 -15.95
CA PRO A 106 1.41 15.33 -15.57
C PRO A 106 2.26 14.16 -16.10
N GLY A 107 2.37 13.09 -15.32
CA GLY A 107 3.06 11.87 -15.75
C GLY A 107 4.35 11.52 -14.99
N GLY A 108 4.91 12.44 -14.19
CA GLY A 108 6.20 12.23 -13.51
C GLY A 108 6.11 11.75 -12.05
N ASP A 109 5.03 12.08 -11.35
CA ASP A 109 4.94 11.86 -9.91
C ASP A 109 4.35 10.48 -9.57
N VAL A 110 4.65 10.02 -8.35
CA VAL A 110 4.06 8.80 -7.76
C VAL A 110 3.29 9.19 -6.52
N ALA A 111 2.01 8.84 -6.46
CA ALA A 111 1.22 8.97 -5.26
C ALA A 111 1.23 7.64 -4.51
N MET A 112 1.71 7.65 -3.27
CA MET A 112 1.57 6.51 -2.36
C MET A 112 0.15 6.49 -1.82
N LYS A 113 -0.48 5.32 -1.82
CA LYS A 113 -1.90 5.19 -1.47
C LYS A 113 -2.15 4.25 -0.32
N ARG A 114 -1.37 3.18 -0.21
CA ARG A 114 -1.64 2.11 0.76
C ARG A 114 -0.33 1.49 1.22
N GLN A 115 -0.31 1.02 2.44
CA GLN A 115 0.77 0.20 2.97
C GLN A 115 0.23 -1.13 3.49
N ASP A 116 0.78 -2.23 3.01
CA ASP A 116 0.49 -3.58 3.51
C ASP A 116 1.72 -4.16 4.19
N GLN A 117 1.53 -4.87 5.30
CA GLN A 117 2.58 -5.55 6.04
C GLN A 117 2.22 -7.01 6.21
N LEU A 118 3.13 -7.91 5.80
CA LEU A 118 2.97 -9.34 6.01
C LEU A 118 3.55 -9.75 7.35
N VAL A 119 2.72 -10.37 8.19
CA VAL A 119 3.07 -10.91 9.49
C VAL A 119 2.75 -12.41 9.50
N VAL A 120 3.49 -13.20 10.27
CA VAL A 120 3.23 -14.64 10.42
C VAL A 120 2.98 -14.94 11.88
N ALA A 121 1.79 -15.45 12.20
CA ALA A 121 1.42 -15.86 13.53
C ALA A 121 2.26 -17.04 14.02
N GLY A 122 2.24 -17.30 15.34
CA GLY A 122 2.99 -18.41 15.95
C GLY A 122 2.57 -19.80 15.45
N ASP A 123 1.34 -19.94 14.95
CA ASP A 123 0.81 -21.15 14.31
C ASP A 123 1.19 -21.27 12.81
N GLY A 124 1.98 -20.33 12.30
CA GLY A 124 2.39 -20.25 10.90
C GLY A 124 1.33 -19.66 9.95
N THR A 125 0.21 -19.15 10.46
CA THR A 125 -0.80 -18.47 9.62
C THR A 125 -0.24 -17.12 9.14
N PRO A 126 -0.23 -16.84 7.83
CA PRO A 126 0.13 -15.54 7.31
C PRO A 126 -1.04 -14.55 7.42
N TRP A 127 -0.75 -13.35 7.88
CA TRP A 127 -1.67 -12.24 8.07
C TRP A 127 -1.14 -11.00 7.35
N VAL A 128 -2.07 -10.22 6.82
CA VAL A 128 -1.79 -8.91 6.22
C VAL A 128 -2.39 -7.84 7.13
N ARG A 129 -1.55 -6.88 7.50
CA ARG A 129 -1.95 -5.63 8.15
C ARG A 129 -1.92 -4.53 7.10
N SER A 130 -3.06 -3.97 6.78
CA SER A 130 -3.23 -2.93 5.77
C SER A 130 -3.53 -1.59 6.41
N ASP A 131 -2.88 -0.56 5.92
CA ASP A 131 -3.15 0.84 6.20
C ASP A 131 -3.54 1.49 4.87
N ALA A 132 -4.82 1.86 4.75
CA ALA A 132 -5.43 2.30 3.50
C ALA A 132 -5.12 3.75 3.13
N ALA A 133 -4.61 4.55 4.07
CA ALA A 133 -4.30 5.96 3.88
C ALA A 133 -3.11 6.35 4.78
N PRO A 134 -1.90 5.84 4.51
CA PRO A 134 -0.75 6.00 5.40
C PRO A 134 -0.28 7.47 5.53
N ASP A 135 -0.77 8.37 4.68
CA ASP A 135 -0.55 9.81 4.74
C ASP A 135 -1.56 10.54 5.65
N VAL A 136 -2.63 9.88 6.07
CA VAL A 136 -3.67 10.37 6.98
C VAL A 136 -3.51 9.66 8.33
N ALA A 137 -3.50 10.44 9.42
CA ALA A 137 -3.48 9.88 10.77
C ALA A 137 -4.91 9.50 11.22
N ASP A 138 -5.48 8.46 10.61
CA ASP A 138 -6.84 7.98 10.91
C ASP A 138 -6.89 6.60 11.62
N ASP A 139 -5.74 5.95 11.77
CA ASP A 139 -5.59 4.61 12.36
C ASP A 139 -6.53 3.56 11.72
N ASP A 140 -6.92 3.71 10.44
CA ASP A 140 -7.75 2.72 9.70
C ASP A 140 -6.90 1.50 9.29
N ILE A 141 -6.53 0.73 10.31
CA ILE A 141 -5.76 -0.50 10.17
C ILE A 141 -6.70 -1.68 10.02
N ARG A 142 -6.51 -2.42 8.92
CA ARG A 142 -7.31 -3.60 8.59
C ARG A 142 -6.46 -4.85 8.58
N TRP A 143 -7.04 -5.93 9.06
CA TRP A 143 -6.38 -7.23 9.10
C TRP A 143 -7.10 -8.24 8.21
N HIS A 144 -6.36 -9.10 7.53
CA HIS A 144 -6.94 -10.27 6.88
C HIS A 144 -5.92 -11.40 6.77
N ARG A 145 -6.39 -12.63 6.57
CA ARG A 145 -5.51 -13.76 6.32
C ARG A 145 -5.00 -13.74 4.89
N ALA A 146 -3.70 -13.90 4.72
CA ALA A 146 -3.12 -14.05 3.39
C ALA A 146 -3.40 -15.47 2.84
N PRO A 147 -3.52 -15.64 1.51
CA PRO A 147 -3.65 -16.96 0.91
C PRO A 147 -2.44 -17.86 1.23
N ARG A 148 -2.65 -18.88 2.08
CA ARG A 148 -1.57 -19.74 2.61
C ARG A 148 -0.75 -20.41 1.49
N SER A 149 -1.40 -20.87 0.43
CA SER A 149 -0.73 -21.53 -0.70
C SER A 149 0.16 -20.59 -1.51
N VAL A 150 -0.17 -19.30 -1.58
CA VAL A 150 0.66 -18.27 -2.22
C VAL A 150 1.85 -17.94 -1.33
N PHE A 151 1.60 -17.73 -0.03
CA PHE A 151 2.64 -17.52 0.97
C PHE A 151 3.68 -18.64 0.97
N GLU A 152 3.27 -19.90 1.07
CA GLU A 152 4.18 -21.04 1.11
C GLU A 152 5.01 -21.16 -0.18
N ARG A 153 4.42 -20.84 -1.33
CA ARG A 153 5.12 -20.85 -2.61
C ARG A 153 6.20 -19.77 -2.68
N MET A 154 5.87 -18.54 -2.25
CA MET A 154 6.83 -17.43 -2.21
C MET A 154 7.91 -17.64 -1.16
N SER A 155 7.55 -18.18 0.01
CA SER A 155 8.47 -18.54 1.08
C SER A 155 9.48 -19.60 0.62
N ARG A 156 9.01 -20.67 -0.04
CA ARG A 156 9.88 -21.73 -0.60
C ARG A 156 10.82 -21.19 -1.69
N ALA A 157 10.39 -20.16 -2.42
CA ALA A 157 11.21 -19.47 -3.42
C ALA A 157 12.16 -18.42 -2.81
N GLY A 158 12.17 -18.24 -1.49
CA GLY A 158 13.03 -17.26 -0.80
C GLY A 158 12.61 -15.79 -0.97
N LEU A 159 11.41 -15.52 -1.48
CA LEU A 159 10.99 -14.19 -1.93
C LEU A 159 10.45 -13.27 -0.81
N LEU A 160 10.28 -13.78 0.41
CA LEU A 160 9.68 -13.05 1.53
C LEU A 160 10.70 -12.62 2.60
N GLY A 161 11.99 -12.89 2.35
CA GLY A 161 13.06 -12.68 3.31
C GLY A 161 12.97 -13.59 4.54
N ALA A 162 14.08 -13.71 5.28
CA ALA A 162 13.99 -14.11 6.68
C ALA A 162 13.39 -12.91 7.43
N ALA A 163 12.48 -13.14 8.41
CA ALA A 163 12.29 -12.07 9.40
C ALA A 163 13.64 -11.91 10.03
N GLY A 164 14.13 -10.67 10.11
CA GLY A 164 15.31 -10.42 10.90
C GLY A 164 15.06 -10.94 12.30
N ASP A 165 15.78 -11.99 12.66
CA ASP A 165 16.19 -12.15 14.03
C ASP A 165 16.86 -10.83 14.39
N GLY A 166 16.33 -10.14 15.40
CA GLY A 166 16.67 -8.75 15.71
C GLY A 166 18.18 -8.51 15.68
N ALA A 167 18.58 -7.44 15.00
CA ALA A 167 19.97 -7.03 14.90
C ALA A 167 20.60 -6.90 16.29
N ALA A 168 21.52 -7.81 16.61
CA ALA A 168 22.48 -7.68 17.69
C ALA A 168 23.89 -7.82 17.12
N GLY A 169 24.66 -6.73 17.24
CA GLY A 169 26.12 -6.77 17.43
C GLY A 169 26.98 -6.88 16.18
N GLY A 170 27.57 -5.75 15.77
CA GLY A 170 28.82 -5.78 15.02
C GLY A 170 29.98 -6.25 15.89
N ALA A 171 30.89 -7.03 15.30
CA ALA A 171 32.35 -6.86 15.36
C ALA A 171 33.05 -8.03 14.64
N GLY A 172 33.92 -7.68 13.69
CA GLY A 172 34.91 -8.56 13.05
C GLY A 172 34.36 -9.34 11.86
N GLY A 173 34.73 -9.11 10.60
CA GLY A 173 35.96 -8.53 10.06
C GLY A 173 36.58 -9.56 9.13
N THR A 174 36.52 -9.35 7.81
CA THR A 174 37.63 -9.54 6.86
C THR A 174 37.20 -9.12 5.45
N GLU A 175 38.00 -8.25 4.86
CA GLU A 175 37.95 -7.83 3.46
C GLU A 175 38.35 -8.97 2.52
N GLY A 176 37.79 -8.98 1.31
CA GLY A 176 38.35 -9.69 0.16
C GLY A 176 37.40 -9.75 -1.04
N PRO A 177 37.87 -9.58 -2.29
CA PRO A 177 37.23 -8.68 -3.26
C PRO A 177 36.61 -9.39 -4.49
N GLY A 178 35.78 -8.67 -5.25
CA GLY A 178 35.61 -8.95 -6.69
C GLY A 178 34.19 -8.88 -7.27
N ALA A 179 33.89 -7.75 -7.92
CA ALA A 179 33.17 -7.58 -9.18
C ALA A 179 31.94 -8.45 -9.51
N ALA A 180 30.77 -7.80 -9.71
CA ALA A 180 30.28 -7.44 -11.05
C ALA A 180 28.91 -6.75 -10.97
N ALA A 181 28.75 -5.70 -11.78
CA ALA A 181 27.46 -5.08 -12.05
C ALA A 181 26.60 -6.01 -12.93
N GLY A 182 25.31 -6.14 -12.60
CA GLY A 182 24.33 -6.87 -13.41
C GLY A 182 23.11 -7.25 -12.56
N GLY A 183 21.95 -6.69 -12.88
CA GLY A 183 20.74 -6.82 -12.09
C GLY A 183 20.19 -8.25 -11.98
N GLY A 184 19.45 -8.48 -10.89
CA GLY A 184 18.53 -9.62 -10.74
C GLY A 184 19.13 -10.85 -10.07
N ALA A 185 18.87 -10.98 -8.75
CA ALA A 185 18.75 -12.22 -7.97
C ALA A 185 19.22 -12.01 -6.52
N TRP A 186 18.62 -11.06 -5.81
CA TRP A 186 19.01 -10.80 -4.42
C TRP A 186 18.40 -11.79 -3.41
N TRP A 187 17.50 -12.66 -3.85
CA TRP A 187 16.80 -13.64 -3.00
C TRP A 187 17.50 -15.00 -2.89
N ALA A 188 18.71 -15.16 -3.45
CA ALA A 188 19.42 -16.43 -3.38
C ALA A 188 20.49 -16.43 -2.27
N ILE A 189 20.08 -16.64 -1.00
CA ILE A 189 20.95 -17.21 0.03
C ILE A 189 20.16 -18.23 0.86
N PRO A 190 20.52 -19.54 0.85
CA PRO A 190 19.94 -20.54 1.74
C PRO A 190 20.79 -20.75 3.01
N GLY A 191 20.13 -21.02 4.14
CA GLY A 191 20.73 -21.55 5.38
C GLY A 191 20.73 -20.55 6.54
N LEU A 192 20.47 -20.88 7.81
CA LEU A 192 20.44 -22.14 8.55
C LEU A 192 19.59 -21.97 9.83
N VAL A 193 19.12 -23.09 10.38
CA VAL A 193 18.28 -23.25 11.58
C VAL A 193 19.11 -23.18 12.88
N ALA A 194 18.62 -22.54 13.95
CA ALA A 194 18.53 -23.07 15.34
C ALA A 194 18.32 -21.99 16.43
N GLY A 195 17.49 -22.31 17.44
CA GLY A 195 17.76 -21.90 18.83
C GLY A 195 16.79 -20.90 19.50
N PHE A 196 15.92 -21.41 20.37
CA PHE A 196 15.09 -20.65 21.32
C PHE A 196 15.96 -20.09 22.46
N ALA A 197 15.81 -18.81 22.83
CA ALA A 197 16.19 -18.28 24.15
C ALA A 197 15.36 -17.04 24.51
N ALA A 198 14.81 -17.04 25.73
CA ALA A 198 14.01 -15.96 26.28
C ALA A 198 14.85 -14.69 26.53
N GLY A 199 14.30 -13.51 26.21
CA GLY A 199 14.96 -12.23 26.48
C GLY A 199 14.00 -11.05 26.45
N VAL A 200 13.80 -10.45 27.62
CA VAL A 200 13.06 -9.20 27.88
C VAL A 200 13.95 -8.01 27.49
N GLY A 201 13.41 -6.98 26.83
CA GLY A 201 14.12 -5.70 26.69
C GLY A 201 13.59 -4.84 25.54
N GLY A 202 12.85 -3.80 25.87
CA GLY A 202 12.18 -2.92 24.90
C GLY A 202 13.13 -1.99 24.14
N THR A 203 12.65 -1.54 22.98
CA THR A 203 13.27 -0.46 22.21
C THR A 203 12.25 0.67 22.00
N LEU A 204 12.61 1.83 22.55
CA LEU A 204 11.94 3.12 22.43
C LEU A 204 11.67 3.48 20.97
N LEU A 205 10.42 3.77 20.63
CA LEU A 205 10.09 4.44 19.38
C LEU A 205 10.55 5.90 19.44
N ILE A 206 11.29 6.30 18.41
CA ILE A 206 11.78 7.67 18.21
C ILE A 206 10.58 8.58 18.01
N ARG A 207 10.23 9.35 19.05
CA ARG A 207 9.25 10.42 18.99
C ARG A 207 9.88 11.61 18.26
N ARG A 208 9.68 11.72 16.95
CA ARG A 208 10.10 12.91 16.20
C ARG A 208 9.10 14.04 16.45
N ALA A 209 9.37 14.85 17.47
CA ALA A 209 8.71 16.13 17.65
C ALA A 209 9.25 17.14 16.62
N ALA A 210 8.39 17.60 15.72
CA ALA A 210 8.70 18.77 14.89
C ALA A 210 8.26 20.02 15.66
N ALA A 211 9.24 20.72 16.25
CA ALA A 211 9.05 22.09 16.70
C ALA A 211 8.91 22.99 15.47
N ARG A 212 7.83 23.77 15.42
CA ARG A 212 7.65 24.88 14.48
C ARG A 212 7.83 26.17 15.26
N PRO A 213 8.91 26.93 15.03
CA PRO A 213 8.88 28.37 15.25
C PRO A 213 9.13 29.12 13.94
N GLY A 214 8.13 29.92 13.58
CA GLY A 214 8.12 31.10 12.72
C GLY A 214 9.30 31.38 11.77
N THR A 215 8.95 31.50 10.50
CA THR A 215 9.58 32.47 9.60
C THR A 215 8.47 33.17 8.82
N GLY A 216 8.14 34.39 9.24
CA GLY A 216 7.32 35.30 8.46
C GLY A 216 8.01 35.68 7.14
N PRO A 217 7.27 36.20 6.16
CA PRO A 217 7.82 36.51 4.86
C PRO A 217 8.67 37.79 4.91
N PRO A 218 9.88 37.83 4.32
CA PRO A 218 10.51 39.11 4.03
C PRO A 218 9.75 39.78 2.88
N ARG A 219 9.13 40.93 3.18
CA ARG A 219 8.68 41.92 2.20
C ARG A 219 9.79 42.95 2.03
N GLU A 220 10.20 43.19 0.78
CA GLU A 220 10.77 44.41 0.18
C GLU A 220 11.46 43.98 -1.14
N GLU A 221 10.82 44.07 -2.32
CA GLU A 221 10.72 45.21 -3.28
C GLU A 221 11.51 44.85 -4.58
N PRO A 222 11.34 45.52 -5.74
CA PRO A 222 10.21 46.27 -6.29
C PRO A 222 9.87 45.83 -7.75
N ARG A 223 8.91 46.54 -8.34
CA ARG A 223 8.12 46.29 -9.55
C ARG A 223 8.98 46.26 -10.85
N GLN A 224 8.78 45.24 -11.68
CA GLN A 224 9.10 45.29 -13.10
C GLN A 224 7.88 45.87 -13.82
N GLU A 225 7.92 47.16 -14.13
CA GLU A 225 7.01 47.80 -15.07
C GLU A 225 7.30 47.29 -16.48
N LEU A 226 6.27 46.80 -17.14
CA LEU A 226 6.27 46.51 -18.56
C LEU A 226 6.29 47.87 -19.29
N ILE A 227 7.44 48.27 -19.82
CA ILE A 227 7.46 49.29 -20.88
C ILE A 227 7.29 48.53 -22.19
N ASP A 228 6.08 48.60 -22.73
CA ASP A 228 5.79 48.30 -24.13
C ASP A 228 5.83 49.65 -24.87
N LEU A 229 6.78 49.74 -25.82
CA LEU A 229 6.95 50.69 -26.94
C LEU A 229 6.60 52.18 -26.77
#